data_AF-M6FDF8-F1
#
_entry.id   AF-M6FDF8-F1
#
_cell.length_a   1.000
_cell.length_b   1.000
_cell.length_c   1.000
_cell.angle_alpha   90.00
_cell.angle_beta   90.00
_cell.angle_gamma   90.00
#
_symmetry.space_group_name_H-M   'P 1'
#
loop_
_entity.id
_entity.type
_entity.pdbx_description
1 polymer ?
#
loop_
_entity_poly.entity_id
_entity_poly.type
_entity_poly.pdbx_seq_one_letter_code
_entity_poly.pdbx_strand_id
1 'polypeptide(L)'
;MFSYVFYESMIQHPKVVTSTEISKRLKISYKGASLLKKRFQLFASQQLPKYKKLTYDALDQEFKGFTLPPDENTDITHLMENRPYVSADTMVLFSASERANGGRKRYRHGGSTASIYLSESLGGRQVGTLVHTIGVKKGPVFFNSVPNQKANTLGPIIKDHLPLHTPLMTDEGYPWLWGIYSNHRSVNHSARSKDIRYRWAKDRWSKNGVHNQVAEANHRVLKSAFASYYYIRPENSTRYLNEFSFLKNAQVFGLDVLIGDDVDCWRWNFFSDESRKTKAVGIRGKKYQLKRSDSKKGNWLSSSINSYSYIVQKEESEFNSRNRNDYVLLNDSSEFPEFGPSIKKEMDLHNQFWSSPRVPNFQRKKEQEYQKTASKMWRLIHSKHAEAKYHSISEVCSILNIHKQTAMLIIRKWLKLKLIEKRRLNKTWYDQRIDFFLKPKKETLPLILYTRFQRDNFKNHVGFSK
;
A
#
# COMPACT_ATOMS: atom_id res chain seq x y z
N MET A 1 -27.91 19.94 17.35
CA MET A 1 -26.77 19.29 18.04
C MET A 1 -25.80 18.60 17.09
N PHE A 2 -26.23 17.65 16.25
CA PHE A 2 -25.33 16.97 15.30
C PHE A 2 -24.63 17.96 14.35
N SER A 3 -25.38 18.89 13.74
CA SER A 3 -24.83 19.91 12.85
C SER A 3 -23.78 20.78 13.51
N TYR A 4 -23.94 21.08 14.80
CA TYR A 4 -22.93 21.82 15.58
C TYR A 4 -21.63 21.02 15.69
N VAL A 5 -21.72 19.74 16.10
CA VAL A 5 -20.53 18.85 16.19
C VAL A 5 -19.85 18.72 14.83
N PHE A 6 -20.62 18.57 13.76
CA PHE A 6 -20.10 18.45 12.41
C PHE A 6 -19.37 19.73 11.97
N TYR A 7 -20.01 20.89 12.11
CA TYR A 7 -19.45 22.19 11.74
C TYR A 7 -18.18 22.53 12.54
N GLU A 8 -18.21 22.34 13.85
CA GLU A 8 -17.03 22.53 14.72
C GLU A 8 -15.88 21.59 14.35
N SER A 9 -16.19 20.34 14.00
CA SER A 9 -15.15 19.38 13.59
C SER A 9 -14.49 19.77 12.26
N MET A 10 -15.24 20.41 11.35
CA MET A 10 -14.70 20.93 10.08
C MET A 10 -13.78 22.14 10.30
N ILE A 11 -14.17 23.08 11.16
CA ILE A 11 -13.39 24.29 11.46
C ILE A 11 -12.11 23.95 12.21
N GLN A 12 -12.20 23.07 13.22
CA GLN A 12 -11.07 22.80 14.09
C GLN A 12 -10.05 21.84 13.47
N HIS A 13 -10.38 21.15 12.36
CA HIS A 13 -9.45 20.24 11.69
C HIS A 13 -8.14 20.97 11.33
N PRO A 14 -6.97 20.46 11.75
CA PRO A 14 -6.68 19.07 12.11
C PRO A 14 -6.87 18.69 13.59
N LYS A 15 -7.25 19.59 14.49
CA LYS A 15 -7.60 19.23 15.87
C LYS A 15 -8.90 18.43 15.87
N VAL A 16 -8.96 17.37 16.69
CA VAL A 16 -10.17 16.56 16.81
C VAL A 16 -11.03 17.00 17.99
N VAL A 17 -12.34 17.15 17.75
CA VAL A 17 -13.31 17.52 18.77
C VAL A 17 -13.64 16.31 19.65
N THR A 18 -13.32 16.36 20.94
CA THR A 18 -13.51 15.23 21.86
C THR A 18 -14.91 15.18 22.46
N SER A 19 -15.34 14.02 22.96
CA SER A 19 -16.63 13.89 23.67
C SER A 19 -16.73 14.82 24.89
N THR A 20 -15.61 15.07 25.58
CA THR A 20 -15.53 16.00 26.71
C THR A 20 -15.78 17.43 26.26
N GLU A 21 -15.19 17.85 25.14
CA GLU A 21 -15.41 19.17 24.55
C GLU A 21 -16.86 19.34 24.10
N ILE A 22 -17.45 18.32 23.45
CA ILE A 22 -18.86 18.33 23.04
C ILE A 22 -19.78 18.48 24.26
N SER A 23 -19.51 17.72 25.34
CA SER A 23 -20.30 17.77 26.58
C SER A 23 -20.27 19.17 27.21
N LYS A 24 -19.10 19.79 27.30
CA LYS A 24 -18.94 21.14 27.86
C LYS A 24 -19.62 22.21 27.01
N ARG A 25 -19.42 22.18 25.68
CA ARG A 25 -19.95 23.21 24.78
C ARG A 25 -21.47 23.13 24.62
N LEU A 26 -22.03 21.92 24.53
CA LEU A 26 -23.48 21.72 24.38
C LEU A 26 -24.22 21.61 25.72
N LYS A 27 -23.52 21.67 26.86
CA LYS A 27 -24.07 21.49 28.21
C LYS A 27 -24.93 20.22 28.34
N ILE A 28 -24.42 19.11 27.81
CA ILE A 28 -25.07 17.80 27.87
C ILE A 28 -24.26 16.80 28.66
N SER A 29 -24.90 15.73 29.13
CA SER A 29 -24.21 14.62 29.78
C SER A 29 -23.12 14.02 28.88
N TYR A 30 -22.04 13.54 29.50
CA TYR A 30 -20.94 12.89 28.78
C TYR A 30 -21.42 11.69 27.95
N LYS A 31 -22.40 10.93 28.46
CA LYS A 31 -23.03 9.81 27.73
C LYS A 31 -23.72 10.29 26.45
N GLY A 32 -24.45 11.40 26.51
CA GLY A 32 -25.07 12.03 25.34
C GLY A 32 -24.04 12.54 24.33
N ALA A 33 -22.99 13.20 24.81
CA ALA A 33 -21.89 13.69 23.97
C ALA A 33 -21.12 12.55 23.27
N SER A 34 -20.83 11.47 23.98
CA SER A 34 -20.18 10.27 23.45
C SER A 34 -21.04 9.60 22.37
N LEU A 35 -22.36 9.54 22.56
CA LEU A 35 -23.27 9.01 21.55
C LEU A 35 -23.30 9.89 20.28
N LEU A 36 -23.33 11.22 20.45
CA LEU A 36 -23.24 12.16 19.32
C LEU A 36 -21.93 12.00 18.56
N LYS A 37 -20.81 11.84 19.28
CA LYS A 37 -19.50 11.58 18.67
C LYS A 37 -19.49 10.30 17.85
N LYS A 38 -20.02 9.21 18.40
CA LYS A 38 -20.13 7.92 17.68
C LYS A 38 -21.01 8.02 16.44
N ARG A 39 -22.11 8.76 16.51
CA ARG A 39 -22.97 9.04 15.34
C ARG A 39 -22.24 9.82 14.25
N PHE A 40 -21.44 10.82 14.64
CA PHE A 40 -20.61 11.57 13.70
C PHE A 40 -19.55 10.69 13.04
N GLN A 41 -18.88 9.83 13.81
CA GLN A 41 -17.92 8.87 13.28
C GLN A 41 -18.55 7.84 12.33
N LEU A 42 -19.77 7.39 12.64
CA LEU A 42 -20.54 6.50 11.77
C LEU A 42 -20.88 7.21 10.45
N PHE A 43 -21.37 8.45 10.53
CA PHE A 43 -21.64 9.28 9.35
C PHE A 43 -20.40 9.43 8.47
N ALA A 44 -19.26 9.81 9.05
CA ALA A 44 -18.00 9.93 8.33
C ALA A 44 -17.59 8.62 7.64
N SER A 45 -17.72 7.49 8.33
CA SER A 45 -17.41 6.16 7.79
C SER A 45 -18.31 5.76 6.61
N GLN A 46 -19.58 6.17 6.63
CA GLN A 46 -20.53 5.90 5.56
C GLN A 46 -20.29 6.78 4.32
N GLN A 47 -19.77 8.00 4.51
CA GLN A 47 -19.50 8.93 3.39
C GLN A 47 -18.12 8.73 2.75
N LEU A 48 -17.14 8.20 3.49
CA LEU A 48 -15.78 8.03 3.01
C LEU A 48 -15.64 7.24 1.67
N PRO A 49 -16.44 6.18 1.40
CA PRO A 49 -16.39 5.48 0.12
C PRO A 49 -16.65 6.37 -1.10
N LYS A 50 -17.44 7.46 -0.97
CA LYS A 50 -17.69 8.42 -2.06
C LYS A 50 -16.39 9.15 -2.44
N TYR A 51 -15.68 9.72 -1.47
CA TYR A 51 -14.40 10.39 -1.72
C TYR A 51 -13.34 9.43 -2.25
N LYS A 52 -13.34 8.19 -1.77
CA LYS A 52 -12.45 7.16 -2.28
C LYS A 52 -12.68 6.90 -3.77
N LYS A 53 -13.94 6.69 -4.18
CA LYS A 53 -14.29 6.48 -5.60
C LYS A 53 -13.84 7.65 -6.47
N LEU A 54 -14.11 8.88 -6.03
CA LEU A 54 -13.70 10.08 -6.77
C LEU A 54 -12.18 10.22 -6.89
N THR A 55 -11.45 9.88 -5.82
CA THR A 55 -9.98 9.87 -5.87
C THR A 55 -9.49 8.82 -6.86
N TYR A 56 -10.08 7.62 -6.84
CA TYR A 56 -9.74 6.55 -7.77
C TYR A 56 -9.97 7.00 -9.22
N ASP A 57 -11.17 7.51 -9.52
CA ASP A 57 -11.55 7.94 -10.87
C ASP A 57 -10.65 9.09 -11.38
N ALA A 58 -10.31 10.05 -10.51
CA ALA A 58 -9.41 11.15 -10.84
C ALA A 58 -7.98 10.68 -11.15
N LEU A 59 -7.44 9.75 -10.34
CA LEU A 59 -6.12 9.17 -10.57
C LEU A 59 -6.10 8.28 -11.84
N ASP A 60 -7.19 7.56 -12.09
CA ASP A 60 -7.31 6.67 -13.23
C ASP A 60 -7.23 7.47 -14.53
N GLN A 61 -7.96 8.58 -14.60
CA GLN A 61 -7.96 9.52 -15.72
C GLN A 61 -6.61 10.20 -15.91
N GLU A 62 -6.03 10.76 -14.85
CA GLU A 62 -4.77 11.52 -14.90
C GLU A 62 -3.59 10.67 -15.42
N PHE A 63 -3.53 9.41 -14.98
CA PHE A 63 -2.41 8.53 -15.29
C PHE A 63 -2.71 7.48 -16.35
N LYS A 64 -3.84 7.58 -17.07
CA LYS A 64 -4.19 6.63 -18.11
C LYS A 64 -3.10 6.57 -19.19
N GLY A 65 -2.46 5.41 -19.34
CA GLY A 65 -1.34 5.22 -20.26
C GLY A 65 -0.02 5.87 -19.84
N PHE A 66 0.05 6.44 -18.63
CA PHE A 66 1.29 7.00 -18.08
C PHE A 66 2.20 5.90 -17.54
N THR A 67 3.48 5.98 -17.90
CA THR A 67 4.51 5.06 -17.42
C THR A 67 5.76 5.84 -17.01
N LEU A 68 6.29 5.50 -15.83
CA LEU A 68 7.60 5.98 -15.43
C LEU A 68 8.69 5.24 -16.22
N PRO A 69 9.87 5.85 -16.42
CA PRO A 69 11.04 5.16 -16.97
C PRO A 69 11.26 3.84 -16.25
N PRO A 70 11.59 2.73 -16.91
CA PRO A 70 11.59 1.43 -16.23
C PRO A 70 12.81 1.23 -15.29
N ASP A 71 13.88 2.02 -15.48
CA ASP A 71 14.98 2.14 -14.53
C ASP A 71 14.57 2.99 -13.30
N GLU A 72 14.90 2.49 -12.11
CA GLU A 72 14.65 3.18 -10.83
C GLU A 72 15.71 4.21 -10.48
N ASN A 73 16.90 4.10 -11.08
CA ASN A 73 17.97 5.05 -10.85
C ASN A 73 17.86 6.30 -11.73
N THR A 74 16.92 6.32 -12.67
CA THR A 74 16.59 7.50 -13.46
C THR A 74 15.92 8.56 -12.57
N ASP A 75 16.37 9.81 -12.68
CA ASP A 75 15.75 10.92 -11.99
C ASP A 75 14.40 11.27 -12.63
N ILE A 76 13.33 11.22 -11.83
CA ILE A 76 11.97 11.53 -12.26
C ILE A 76 11.50 12.91 -11.78
N THR A 77 12.37 13.72 -11.17
CA THR A 77 12.01 15.01 -10.56
C THR A 77 11.25 15.91 -11.54
N HIS A 78 11.81 16.16 -12.73
CA HIS A 78 11.18 16.98 -13.76
C HIS A 78 9.91 16.35 -14.36
N LEU A 79 9.85 15.01 -14.45
CA LEU A 79 8.69 14.29 -14.96
C LEU A 79 7.48 14.40 -14.03
N MET A 80 7.73 14.48 -12.72
CA MET A 80 6.71 14.46 -11.65
C MET A 80 6.48 15.82 -10.98
N GLU A 81 7.16 16.88 -11.41
CA GLU A 81 7.18 18.20 -10.74
C GLU A 81 5.77 18.76 -10.53
N ASN A 82 4.98 18.80 -11.61
CA ASN A 82 3.62 19.34 -11.66
C ASN A 82 2.53 18.27 -11.66
N ARG A 83 2.88 17.00 -11.42
CA ARG A 83 1.92 15.89 -11.35
C ARG A 83 1.63 15.53 -9.90
N PRO A 84 0.41 15.05 -9.60
CA PRO A 84 0.18 14.40 -8.33
C PRO A 84 1.00 13.11 -8.24
N TYR A 85 1.27 12.64 -7.04
CA TYR A 85 1.70 11.27 -6.82
C TYR A 85 1.15 10.80 -5.49
N VAL A 86 1.13 9.49 -5.31
CA VAL A 86 0.63 8.88 -4.09
C VAL A 86 1.80 8.42 -3.25
N SER A 87 1.78 8.78 -1.97
CA SER A 87 2.67 8.23 -0.96
C SER A 87 1.90 7.27 -0.07
N ALA A 88 2.47 6.08 0.16
CA ALA A 88 1.89 5.10 1.07
C ALA A 88 2.89 4.62 2.11
N ASP A 89 2.44 4.58 3.36
CA ASP A 89 3.27 4.20 4.49
C ASP A 89 2.45 3.68 5.67
N THR A 90 3.12 3.23 6.73
CA THR A 90 2.49 2.78 7.96
C THR A 90 3.11 3.40 9.21
N MET A 91 2.26 3.71 10.18
CA MET A 91 2.65 4.34 11.43
C MET A 91 1.98 3.66 12.62
N VAL A 92 2.69 3.62 13.75
CA VAL A 92 2.19 3.12 15.02
C VAL A 92 1.60 4.27 15.85
N LEU A 93 0.37 4.13 16.30
CA LEU A 93 -0.29 4.96 17.32
C LEU A 93 -0.49 4.14 18.60
N PHE A 94 0.06 4.59 19.72
CA PHE A 94 -0.06 3.89 21.01
C PHE A 94 -0.01 4.89 22.17
N SER A 95 -0.48 4.46 23.36
CA SER A 95 -0.38 5.27 24.58
C SER A 95 1.08 5.48 24.97
N ALA A 96 1.47 6.72 25.24
CA ALA A 96 2.82 7.06 25.68
C ALA A 96 3.11 6.69 27.16
N SER A 97 2.14 6.14 27.91
CA SER A 97 2.35 5.81 29.32
C SER A 97 3.44 4.74 29.51
N GLU A 98 4.28 4.90 30.54
CA GLU A 98 5.38 3.96 30.85
C GLU A 98 4.88 2.52 31.04
N ARG A 99 3.72 2.36 31.69
CA ARG A 99 3.02 1.07 31.83
C ARG A 99 2.60 0.44 30.51
N ALA A 100 2.39 1.23 29.44
CA ALA A 100 2.08 0.74 28.10
C ALA A 100 3.34 0.44 27.27
N ASN A 101 4.49 0.99 27.64
CA ASN A 101 5.77 0.73 26.98
C ASN A 101 6.44 -0.56 27.47
N GLY A 102 6.26 -0.91 28.75
CA GLY A 102 6.72 -2.16 29.35
C GLY A 102 6.00 -3.37 28.77
N GLY A 103 6.75 -4.44 28.47
CA GLY A 103 6.16 -5.70 28.04
C GLY A 103 5.74 -5.78 26.56
N ARG A 104 6.18 -4.85 25.71
CA ARG A 104 5.94 -4.94 24.26
C ARG A 104 6.83 -5.99 23.62
N LYS A 105 6.32 -6.63 22.56
CA LYS A 105 7.09 -7.60 21.76
C LYS A 105 8.36 -6.99 21.13
N ARG A 106 8.38 -5.65 20.98
CA ARG A 106 9.53 -4.90 20.44
C ARG A 106 10.85 -5.16 21.15
N TYR A 107 10.84 -5.47 22.45
CA TYR A 107 12.07 -5.74 23.21
C TYR A 107 12.90 -6.89 22.60
N ARG A 108 12.22 -7.89 21.98
CA ARG A 108 12.86 -9.03 21.31
C ARG A 108 12.80 -8.97 19.78
N HIS A 109 11.87 -8.20 19.21
CA HIS A 109 11.61 -8.15 17.76
C HIS A 109 11.58 -6.71 17.22
N GLY A 110 12.31 -6.42 16.14
CA GLY A 110 12.21 -5.12 15.46
C GLY A 110 10.91 -4.95 14.67
N GLY A 111 10.51 -3.70 14.40
CA GLY A 111 9.44 -3.37 13.45
C GLY A 111 8.17 -2.73 14.05
N SER A 112 7.38 -2.11 13.19
CA SER A 112 6.15 -1.39 13.58
C SER A 112 5.05 -2.34 14.07
N THR A 113 4.89 -3.52 13.44
CA THR A 113 3.91 -4.54 13.88
C THR A 113 4.20 -5.00 15.30
N ALA A 114 5.46 -5.32 15.63
CA ALA A 114 5.84 -5.73 16.99
C ALA A 114 5.63 -4.62 18.05
N SER A 115 5.44 -3.36 17.62
CA SER A 115 5.21 -2.23 18.51
C SER A 115 3.76 -2.09 18.95
N ILE A 116 2.80 -2.70 18.23
CA ILE A 116 1.38 -2.67 18.59
C ILE A 116 0.92 -3.86 19.42
N TYR A 117 1.76 -4.88 19.62
CA TYR A 117 1.46 -6.08 20.39
C TYR A 117 2.29 -6.19 21.68
N LEU A 118 1.68 -6.73 22.73
CA LEU A 118 2.41 -7.18 23.91
C LEU A 118 3.22 -8.46 23.62
N SER A 119 4.21 -8.74 24.47
CA SER A 119 4.93 -10.01 24.43
C SER A 119 3.99 -11.19 24.67
N GLU A 120 4.40 -12.36 24.18
CA GLU A 120 3.66 -13.61 24.37
C GLU A 120 3.45 -13.91 25.87
N SER A 121 4.45 -13.62 26.71
CA SER A 121 4.36 -13.74 28.17
C SER A 121 3.29 -12.87 28.83
N LEU A 122 2.84 -11.81 28.14
CA LEU A 122 1.78 -10.90 28.60
C LEU A 122 0.48 -11.08 27.79
N GLY A 123 0.34 -12.23 27.14
CA GLY A 123 -0.88 -12.64 26.44
C GLY A 123 -1.01 -12.14 25.00
N GLY A 124 0.03 -11.53 24.41
CA GLY A 124 0.09 -11.22 22.97
C GLY A 124 -1.00 -10.27 22.45
N ARG A 125 -1.69 -9.54 23.33
CA ARG A 125 -2.81 -8.66 22.96
C ARG A 125 -2.34 -7.44 22.19
N GLN A 126 -3.18 -6.97 21.26
CA GLN A 126 -2.97 -5.70 20.58
C GLN A 126 -3.26 -4.54 21.56
N VAL A 127 -2.28 -3.67 21.75
CA VAL A 127 -2.34 -2.47 22.61
C VAL A 127 -2.16 -1.17 21.84
N GLY A 128 -1.69 -1.24 20.60
CA GLY A 128 -1.54 -0.10 19.70
C GLY A 128 -2.36 -0.27 18.43
N THR A 129 -2.55 0.83 17.72
CA THR A 129 -3.14 0.86 16.39
C THR A 129 -2.01 1.01 15.37
N LEU A 130 -1.93 0.13 14.39
CA LEU A 130 -1.10 0.33 13.21
C LEU A 130 -1.98 0.98 12.14
N VAL A 131 -1.57 2.14 11.67
CA VAL A 131 -2.28 2.96 10.69
C VAL A 131 -1.55 2.85 9.37
N HIS A 132 -2.24 2.42 8.33
CA HIS A 132 -1.77 2.55 6.96
C HIS A 132 -2.33 3.83 6.34
N THR A 133 -1.46 4.65 5.78
CA THR A 133 -1.80 5.93 5.17
C THR A 133 -1.61 5.81 3.67
N ILE A 134 -2.60 6.25 2.91
CA ILE A 134 -2.53 6.49 1.46
C ILE A 134 -2.83 7.98 1.26
N GLY A 135 -1.82 8.75 0.87
CA GLY A 135 -1.94 10.20 0.72
C GLY A 135 -1.55 10.67 -0.67
N VAL A 136 -2.38 11.50 -1.29
CA VAL A 136 -2.09 12.14 -2.57
C VAL A 136 -1.41 13.48 -2.33
N LYS A 137 -0.33 13.81 -3.06
CA LYS A 137 0.35 15.12 -2.98
C LYS A 137 -0.67 16.24 -3.19
N LYS A 138 -0.71 17.21 -2.25
CA LYS A 138 -1.69 18.33 -2.22
C LYS A 138 -3.17 17.90 -2.25
N GLY A 139 -3.49 16.62 -2.04
CA GLY A 139 -4.80 16.05 -2.29
C GLY A 139 -5.40 15.31 -1.08
N PRO A 140 -6.32 14.36 -1.33
CA PRO A 140 -7.00 13.59 -0.28
C PRO A 140 -6.07 12.60 0.42
N VAL A 141 -6.48 12.17 1.61
CA VAL A 141 -5.75 11.22 2.46
C VAL A 141 -6.71 10.20 3.06
N PHE A 142 -6.29 8.94 3.06
CA PHE A 142 -7.04 7.83 3.63
C PHE A 142 -6.19 7.12 4.68
N PHE A 143 -6.78 6.92 5.86
CA PHE A 143 -6.14 6.22 6.97
C PHE A 143 -6.90 4.94 7.29
N ASN A 144 -6.20 3.81 7.25
CA ASN A 144 -6.78 2.48 7.47
C ASN A 144 -6.14 1.83 8.71
N SER A 145 -6.95 1.30 9.62
CA SER A 145 -6.46 0.50 10.74
C SER A 145 -6.14 -0.91 10.26
N VAL A 146 -4.91 -1.37 10.48
CA VAL A 146 -4.43 -2.66 9.98
C VAL A 146 -3.76 -3.47 11.09
N PRO A 147 -3.80 -4.81 11.05
CA PRO A 147 -3.13 -5.66 12.04
C PRO A 147 -1.63 -5.77 11.82
N ASN A 148 -1.14 -5.61 10.60
CA ASN A 148 0.26 -5.81 10.24
C ASN A 148 0.62 -5.13 8.91
N GLN A 149 1.90 -5.13 8.56
CA GLN A 149 2.44 -4.58 7.31
C GLN A 149 2.53 -5.61 6.16
N LYS A 150 1.83 -6.75 6.25
CA LYS A 150 2.00 -7.87 5.31
C LYS A 150 1.35 -7.59 3.96
N ALA A 151 1.85 -8.24 2.91
CA ALA A 151 1.31 -8.13 1.55
C ALA A 151 -0.19 -8.51 1.48
N ASN A 152 -0.59 -9.59 2.14
CA ASN A 152 -1.99 -10.06 2.15
C ASN A 152 -2.94 -9.09 2.86
N THR A 153 -2.42 -8.23 3.74
CA THR A 153 -3.22 -7.24 4.47
C THR A 153 -3.25 -5.92 3.73
N LEU A 154 -2.09 -5.40 3.30
CA LEU A 154 -2.00 -4.08 2.67
C LEU A 154 -2.28 -4.10 1.17
N GLY A 155 -1.98 -5.20 0.47
CA GLY A 155 -2.18 -5.33 -0.97
C GLY A 155 -3.63 -5.12 -1.40
N PRO A 156 -4.62 -5.82 -0.80
CA PRO A 156 -6.03 -5.59 -1.10
C PRO A 156 -6.45 -4.16 -0.81
N ILE A 157 -6.01 -3.57 0.30
CA ILE A 157 -6.35 -2.20 0.69
C ILE A 157 -5.83 -1.18 -0.34
N ILE A 158 -4.57 -1.31 -0.75
CA ILE A 158 -3.95 -0.39 -1.71
C ILE A 158 -4.61 -0.54 -3.09
N LYS A 159 -4.83 -1.78 -3.57
CA LYS A 159 -5.52 -2.07 -4.83
C LYS A 159 -6.96 -1.54 -4.86
N ASP A 160 -7.63 -1.58 -3.72
CA ASP A 160 -8.99 -1.05 -3.57
C ASP A 160 -9.03 0.49 -3.64
N HIS A 161 -7.94 1.18 -3.29
CA HIS A 161 -7.88 2.65 -3.28
C HIS A 161 -7.23 3.26 -4.52
N LEU A 162 -6.34 2.55 -5.22
CA LEU A 162 -5.50 3.11 -6.27
C LEU A 162 -5.60 2.33 -7.59
N PRO A 163 -5.69 3.03 -8.73
CA PRO A 163 -5.49 2.44 -10.05
C PRO A 163 -4.06 1.91 -10.24
N LEU A 164 -3.88 0.80 -10.97
CA LEU A 164 -2.60 0.08 -11.11
C LEU A 164 -1.46 0.89 -11.77
N HIS A 165 -1.81 1.89 -12.57
CA HIS A 165 -0.85 2.78 -13.25
C HIS A 165 -0.53 4.05 -12.45
N THR A 166 -1.06 4.19 -11.24
CA THR A 166 -0.76 5.35 -10.38
C THR A 166 0.72 5.36 -9.95
N PRO A 167 1.42 6.50 -10.04
CA PRO A 167 2.74 6.67 -9.42
C PRO A 167 2.66 6.56 -7.90
N LEU A 168 3.14 5.42 -7.38
CA LEU A 168 3.10 5.08 -5.96
C LEU A 168 4.51 5.11 -5.38
N MET A 169 4.76 6.03 -4.46
CA MET A 169 6.02 6.19 -3.74
C MET A 169 5.90 5.64 -2.32
N THR A 170 6.82 4.79 -1.89
CA THR A 170 6.82 4.21 -0.53
C THR A 170 8.22 4.20 0.07
N ASP A 171 8.32 3.86 1.36
CA ASP A 171 9.58 3.34 1.92
C ASP A 171 9.89 1.93 1.35
N GLU A 172 11.08 1.41 1.57
CA GLU A 172 11.50 0.05 1.17
C GLU A 172 10.75 -1.08 1.89
N GLY A 173 9.91 -0.78 2.88
CA GLY A 173 9.08 -1.75 3.60
C GLY A 173 8.02 -2.48 2.77
N TYR A 174 7.86 -2.13 1.48
CA TYR A 174 6.82 -2.63 0.60
C TYR A 174 7.38 -3.34 -0.66
N PRO A 175 8.23 -4.36 -0.50
CA PRO A 175 8.99 -4.90 -1.61
C PRO A 175 8.19 -5.89 -2.48
N TRP A 176 6.87 -5.93 -2.37
CA TRP A 176 5.95 -6.70 -3.22
C TRP A 176 5.11 -5.81 -4.13
N LEU A 177 5.04 -4.49 -3.85
CA LEU A 177 4.27 -3.54 -4.66
C LEU A 177 4.80 -3.42 -6.08
N TRP A 178 6.10 -3.61 -6.30
CA TRP A 178 6.70 -3.56 -7.63
C TRP A 178 6.06 -4.57 -8.59
N GLY A 179 5.52 -5.69 -8.10
CA GLY A 179 4.87 -6.72 -8.93
C GLY A 179 3.46 -6.34 -9.37
N ILE A 180 2.82 -5.43 -8.64
CA ILE A 180 1.42 -5.01 -8.85
C ILE A 180 1.37 -3.67 -9.61
N TYR A 181 2.13 -2.68 -9.15
CA TYR A 181 2.15 -1.32 -9.70
C TYR A 181 3.37 -1.13 -10.59
N SER A 182 3.15 -0.75 -11.85
CA SER A 182 4.23 -0.47 -12.81
C SER A 182 5.06 0.74 -12.41
N ASN A 183 4.37 1.77 -11.91
CA ASN A 183 4.94 3.06 -11.55
C ASN A 183 5.33 3.15 -10.06
N HIS A 184 5.47 2.00 -9.38
CA HIS A 184 5.94 1.97 -8.00
C HIS A 184 7.42 2.36 -7.89
N ARG A 185 7.72 3.15 -6.86
CA ARG A 185 9.06 3.55 -6.47
C ARG A 185 9.22 3.47 -4.96
N SER A 186 10.40 3.06 -4.51
CA SER A 186 10.74 2.98 -3.09
C SER A 186 12.03 3.72 -2.77
N VAL A 187 12.09 4.32 -1.57
CA VAL A 187 13.29 4.97 -1.03
C VAL A 187 13.67 4.34 0.29
N ASN A 188 14.97 4.12 0.50
CA ASN A 188 15.49 3.65 1.78
C ASN A 188 15.86 4.82 2.69
N HIS A 189 14.99 5.17 3.64
CA HIS A 189 15.32 6.23 4.62
C HIS A 189 16.37 5.80 5.66
N SER A 190 16.74 4.52 5.70
CA SER A 190 17.75 3.96 6.59
C SER A 190 19.10 3.73 5.90
N ALA A 191 19.22 4.06 4.61
CA ALA A 191 20.48 3.98 3.90
C ALA A 191 21.52 4.88 4.59
N ARG A 192 22.72 4.33 4.81
CA ARG A 192 23.85 5.05 5.39
C ARG A 192 24.76 5.56 4.29
N SER A 193 25.53 6.60 4.60
CA SER A 193 26.45 7.16 3.63
C SER A 193 27.46 6.15 3.13
N LYS A 194 27.69 6.16 1.82
CA LYS A 194 28.76 5.37 1.18
C LYS A 194 30.14 5.90 1.55
N ASP A 195 30.25 7.18 1.91
CA ASP A 195 31.50 7.76 2.40
C ASP A 195 31.77 7.27 3.83
N ILE A 196 32.96 6.68 4.02
CA ILE A 196 33.43 6.14 5.29
C ILE A 196 33.43 7.22 6.39
N ARG A 197 33.73 8.48 6.03
CA ARG A 197 33.74 9.62 6.96
C ARG A 197 32.37 9.91 7.56
N TYR A 198 31.30 9.64 6.80
CA TYR A 198 29.92 9.93 7.17
C TYR A 198 29.09 8.67 7.39
N ARG A 199 29.71 7.58 7.81
CA ARG A 199 29.07 6.26 8.00
C ARG A 199 27.84 6.26 8.93
N TRP A 200 27.71 7.25 9.82
CA TRP A 200 26.55 7.43 10.70
C TRP A 200 25.50 8.39 10.16
N ALA A 201 25.83 9.17 9.14
CA ALA A 201 24.88 10.01 8.44
C ALA A 201 23.96 9.13 7.58
N LYS A 202 22.67 9.49 7.56
CA LYS A 202 21.67 8.85 6.71
C LYS A 202 21.72 9.49 5.32
N ASP A 203 21.88 8.66 4.31
CA ASP A 203 22.18 9.06 2.93
C ASP A 203 20.91 9.38 2.13
N ARG A 204 20.14 10.37 2.65
CA ARG A 204 19.07 11.14 1.98
C ARG A 204 17.64 10.82 2.42
N TRP A 205 16.85 11.89 2.56
CA TRP A 205 15.38 11.91 2.70
C TRP A 205 14.63 11.69 1.38
N SER A 206 15.33 11.77 0.24
CA SER A 206 14.80 11.58 -1.11
C SER A 206 15.89 11.05 -2.04
N LYS A 207 15.51 10.31 -3.08
CA LYS A 207 16.45 9.85 -4.11
C LYS A 207 15.78 9.93 -5.48
N ASN A 208 16.42 10.60 -6.43
CA ASN A 208 15.97 10.66 -7.83
C ASN A 208 14.51 11.16 -7.99
N GLY A 209 14.13 12.18 -7.22
CA GLY A 209 12.76 12.69 -7.18
C GLY A 209 11.74 11.84 -6.42
N VAL A 210 12.13 10.66 -5.91
CA VAL A 210 11.26 9.79 -5.10
C VAL A 210 11.42 10.13 -3.62
N HIS A 211 10.30 10.24 -2.90
CA HIS A 211 10.26 10.38 -1.44
C HIS A 211 8.87 10.00 -0.88
N ASN A 212 8.77 9.82 0.44
CA ASN A 212 7.52 9.43 1.11
C ASN A 212 6.91 10.55 1.99
N GLN A 213 7.39 11.78 1.82
CA GLN A 213 7.07 12.92 2.70
C GLN A 213 5.57 13.21 2.84
N VAL A 214 4.74 12.94 1.82
CA VAL A 214 3.29 13.18 1.92
C VAL A 214 2.67 12.29 2.99
N ALA A 215 3.07 11.02 3.08
CA ALA A 215 2.59 10.13 4.14
C ALA A 215 3.16 10.54 5.51
N GLU A 216 4.46 10.87 5.58
CA GLU A 216 5.13 11.28 6.83
C GLU A 216 4.57 12.59 7.42
N ALA A 217 4.26 13.58 6.57
CA ALA A 217 3.65 14.83 7.00
C ALA A 217 2.27 14.58 7.60
N ASN A 218 1.45 13.75 6.94
CA ASN A 218 0.14 13.34 7.45
C ASN A 218 0.24 12.52 8.73
N HIS A 219 1.25 11.67 8.87
CA HIS A 219 1.56 10.96 10.11
C HIS A 219 1.82 11.91 11.27
N ARG A 220 2.61 12.97 11.06
CA ARG A 220 2.87 14.00 12.09
C ARG A 220 1.58 14.68 12.52
N VAL A 221 0.76 15.12 11.55
CA VAL A 221 -0.52 15.77 11.84
C VAL A 221 -1.46 14.82 12.61
N LEU A 222 -1.54 13.56 12.19
CA LEU A 222 -2.38 12.54 12.84
C LEU A 222 -1.93 12.29 14.29
N LYS A 223 -0.63 12.16 14.56
CA LYS A 223 -0.10 12.01 15.92
C LYS A 223 -0.48 13.19 16.81
N SER A 224 -0.26 14.42 16.33
CA SER A 224 -0.60 15.63 17.07
C SER A 224 -2.10 15.72 17.36
N ALA A 225 -2.93 15.41 16.36
CA ALA A 225 -4.38 15.39 16.50
C ALA A 225 -4.85 14.35 17.52
N PHE A 226 -4.32 13.13 17.44
CA PHE A 226 -4.74 11.99 18.26
C PHE A 226 -4.21 12.05 19.69
N ALA A 227 -3.17 12.86 19.95
CA ALA A 227 -2.74 13.19 21.32
C ALA A 227 -3.90 13.77 22.16
N SER A 228 -4.84 14.48 21.53
CA SER A 228 -6.04 15.03 22.19
C SER A 228 -6.95 13.95 22.81
N TYR A 229 -6.87 12.71 22.30
CA TYR A 229 -7.62 11.58 22.82
C TYR A 229 -6.90 10.83 23.95
N TYR A 230 -5.63 11.15 24.23
CA TYR A 230 -4.71 10.41 25.12
C TYR A 230 -4.45 8.96 24.69
N TYR A 231 -5.48 8.11 24.71
CA TYR A 231 -5.40 6.71 24.30
C TYR A 231 -6.64 6.31 23.51
N ILE A 232 -6.40 5.71 22.33
CA ILE A 232 -7.44 5.10 21.52
C ILE A 232 -7.29 3.59 21.62
N ARG A 233 -8.37 2.97 22.10
CA ARG A 233 -8.52 1.52 22.08
C ARG A 233 -8.52 1.00 20.63
N PRO A 234 -7.71 -0.03 20.30
CA PRO A 234 -7.62 -0.57 18.95
C PRO A 234 -8.98 -0.92 18.34
N GLU A 235 -9.95 -1.42 19.12
CA GLU A 235 -11.29 -1.78 18.65
C GLU A 235 -12.06 -0.61 18.01
N ASN A 236 -11.70 0.62 18.36
CA ASN A 236 -12.37 1.82 17.90
C ASN A 236 -11.58 2.56 16.80
N SER A 237 -10.35 2.13 16.51
CA SER A 237 -9.40 2.86 15.66
C SER A 237 -9.98 3.22 14.30
N THR A 238 -10.62 2.28 13.61
CA THR A 238 -11.22 2.47 12.28
C THR A 238 -12.16 3.68 12.26
N ARG A 239 -13.03 3.84 13.26
CA ARG A 239 -13.98 4.97 13.32
C ARG A 239 -13.28 6.30 13.53
N TYR A 240 -12.24 6.36 14.37
CA TYR A 240 -11.46 7.58 14.57
C TYR A 240 -10.66 7.97 13.32
N LEU A 241 -10.07 7.00 12.63
CA LEU A 241 -9.31 7.22 11.40
C LEU A 241 -10.23 7.62 10.23
N ASN A 242 -11.40 7.01 10.12
CA ASN A 242 -12.40 7.36 9.11
C ASN A 242 -12.92 8.78 9.30
N GLU A 243 -13.20 9.18 10.55
CA GLU A 243 -13.58 10.54 10.89
C GLU A 243 -12.51 11.54 10.46
N PHE A 244 -11.25 11.26 10.78
CA PHE A 244 -10.14 12.13 10.46
C PHE A 244 -9.91 12.24 8.94
N SER A 245 -9.96 11.11 8.23
CA SER A 245 -9.88 11.05 6.77
C SER A 245 -11.02 11.83 6.12
N PHE A 246 -12.24 11.65 6.60
CA PHE A 246 -13.43 12.33 6.09
C PHE A 246 -13.32 13.85 6.21
N LEU A 247 -12.92 14.37 7.38
CA LEU A 247 -12.74 15.81 7.58
C LEU A 247 -11.67 16.39 6.65
N LYS A 248 -10.54 15.68 6.50
CA LYS A 248 -9.49 16.09 5.57
C LYS A 248 -9.98 16.12 4.13
N ASN A 249 -10.69 15.08 3.70
CA ASN A 249 -11.17 14.94 2.33
C ASN A 249 -12.32 15.92 2.04
N ALA A 250 -13.14 16.26 3.02
CA ALA A 250 -14.16 17.30 2.88
C ALA A 250 -13.54 18.70 2.65
N GLN A 251 -12.36 18.99 3.19
CA GLN A 251 -11.63 20.22 2.88
C GLN A 251 -11.03 20.23 1.47
N VAL A 252 -10.77 19.06 0.88
CA VAL A 252 -10.19 18.91 -0.46
C VAL A 252 -11.28 18.92 -1.54
N PHE A 253 -12.30 18.08 -1.37
CA PHE A 253 -13.37 17.88 -2.35
C PHE A 253 -14.55 18.83 -2.18
N GLY A 254 -14.76 19.38 -0.98
CA GLY A 254 -16.03 20.02 -0.64
C GLY A 254 -17.09 19.03 -0.18
N LEU A 255 -18.17 19.56 0.40
CA LEU A 255 -19.31 18.78 0.92
C LEU A 255 -20.46 18.61 -0.09
N ASP A 256 -20.48 19.44 -1.11
CA ASP A 256 -21.42 19.42 -2.23
C ASP A 256 -21.39 18.09 -2.99
N VAL A 257 -20.20 17.52 -3.11
CA VAL A 257 -19.94 16.18 -3.64
C VAL A 257 -20.73 15.06 -2.93
N LEU A 258 -21.14 15.28 -1.68
CA LEU A 258 -21.91 14.28 -0.93
C LEU A 258 -23.40 14.27 -1.29
N ILE A 259 -23.91 15.35 -1.91
CA ILE A 259 -25.33 15.61 -2.17
C ILE A 259 -25.74 15.19 -3.59
N GLY A 260 -24.83 15.26 -4.57
CA GLY A 260 -25.12 14.91 -5.97
C GLY A 260 -24.94 13.43 -6.29
N ASP A 261 -25.89 12.84 -7.02
CA ASP A 261 -25.72 11.59 -7.76
C ASP A 261 -25.19 11.83 -9.20
N ASP A 262 -25.07 13.11 -9.60
CA ASP A 262 -24.56 13.51 -10.92
C ASP A 262 -23.02 13.48 -10.92
N VAL A 263 -22.50 12.39 -11.46
CA VAL A 263 -21.08 12.18 -11.78
C VAL A 263 -20.58 13.17 -12.85
N ASP A 264 -21.50 13.85 -13.56
CA ASP A 264 -21.20 14.66 -14.74
C ASP A 264 -20.82 16.13 -14.45
N CYS A 265 -20.96 16.62 -13.22
CA CYS A 265 -20.62 18.01 -12.86
C CYS A 265 -19.13 18.24 -12.55
N TRP A 266 -18.30 17.19 -12.51
CA TRP A 266 -16.91 17.27 -12.03
C TRP A 266 -15.89 17.02 -13.13
N ARG A 267 -15.98 17.83 -14.19
CA ARG A 267 -15.06 17.84 -15.34
C ARG A 267 -14.03 18.98 -15.22
N TRP A 268 -13.44 19.15 -14.02
CA TRP A 268 -12.43 20.18 -13.75
C TRP A 268 -11.15 19.53 -13.21
N ASN A 269 -9.99 19.98 -13.72
CA ASN A 269 -8.67 19.44 -13.40
C ASN A 269 -8.34 19.55 -11.90
N PHE A 270 -8.61 18.48 -11.13
CA PHE A 270 -8.41 18.35 -9.69
C PHE A 270 -6.99 18.65 -9.19
N PHE A 271 -6.00 18.61 -10.09
CA PHE A 271 -4.58 18.77 -9.78
C PHE A 271 -3.98 20.11 -10.24
N SER A 272 -4.81 21.03 -10.76
CA SER A 272 -4.38 22.38 -11.11
C SER A 272 -4.44 23.33 -9.90
N ASP A 273 -3.43 24.20 -9.73
CA ASP A 273 -3.34 25.19 -8.63
C ASP A 273 -4.41 26.31 -8.71
N GLU A 274 -5.35 26.24 -9.66
CA GLU A 274 -6.22 27.35 -10.06
C GLU A 274 -7.62 27.35 -9.41
N SER A 275 -7.99 26.33 -8.61
CA SER A 275 -9.36 26.20 -8.06
C SER A 275 -9.58 26.76 -6.64
N ARG A 276 -8.81 27.76 -6.22
CA ARG A 276 -9.03 28.47 -4.93
C ARG A 276 -10.10 29.58 -4.98
N LYS A 277 -11.23 29.36 -5.65
CA LYS A 277 -12.40 30.25 -5.52
C LYS A 277 -13.61 29.46 -5.06
N THR A 278 -13.78 29.43 -3.75
CA THR A 278 -15.01 29.04 -3.07
C THR A 278 -16.14 30.00 -3.47
N LYS A 279 -17.15 29.50 -4.18
CA LYS A 279 -18.46 30.16 -4.20
C LYS A 279 -19.30 29.61 -3.05
N ALA A 280 -19.70 30.51 -2.17
CA ALA A 280 -20.61 30.25 -1.07
C ALA A 280 -22.05 30.00 -1.60
N VAL A 281 -22.66 28.94 -1.06
CA VAL A 281 -24.09 28.65 -0.85
C VAL A 281 -25.08 28.91 -2.00
N GLY A 282 -25.69 27.82 -2.48
CA GLY A 282 -27.03 27.82 -3.09
C GLY A 282 -27.89 26.71 -2.49
N ILE A 283 -28.57 26.96 -1.36
CA ILE A 283 -29.58 26.06 -0.78
C ILE A 283 -30.84 26.15 -1.66
N ARG A 284 -30.87 25.44 -2.80
CA ARG A 284 -32.09 25.10 -3.55
C ARG A 284 -31.89 23.76 -4.28
N GLY A 285 -31.69 22.68 -3.53
CA GLY A 285 -31.80 21.31 -4.03
C GLY A 285 -33.12 20.69 -3.59
N LYS A 286 -33.77 19.90 -4.45
CA LYS A 286 -35.06 19.22 -4.22
C LYS A 286 -35.08 18.54 -2.85
N LYS A 287 -36.19 18.70 -2.11
CA LYS A 287 -36.44 18.12 -0.79
C LYS A 287 -35.99 16.64 -0.79
N TYR A 288 -35.03 16.31 0.09
CA TYR A 288 -34.64 14.94 0.42
C TYR A 288 -35.92 14.12 0.68
N GLN A 289 -36.28 13.21 -0.23
CA GLN A 289 -37.28 12.21 0.09
C GLN A 289 -36.66 11.25 1.10
N LEU A 290 -37.25 11.18 2.29
CA LEU A 290 -36.87 10.22 3.31
C LEU A 290 -37.12 8.82 2.72
N LYS A 291 -36.06 8.10 2.34
CA LYS A 291 -36.20 6.67 2.05
C LYS A 291 -36.75 6.02 3.31
N ARG A 292 -37.98 5.51 3.25
CA ARG A 292 -38.58 4.69 4.31
C ARG A 292 -37.65 3.50 4.52
N SER A 293 -36.95 3.49 5.65
CA SER A 293 -36.17 2.32 6.06
C SER A 293 -37.14 1.25 6.53
N ASP A 294 -37.09 0.05 5.93
CA ASP A 294 -37.72 -1.13 6.49
C ASP A 294 -37.26 -1.29 7.95
N SER A 295 -38.19 -1.13 8.87
CA SER A 295 -37.94 -1.11 10.31
C SER A 295 -37.52 -2.50 10.77
N LYS A 296 -36.25 -2.86 10.59
CA LYS A 296 -35.64 -3.98 11.32
C LYS A 296 -35.72 -3.62 12.81
N LYS A 297 -36.49 -4.39 13.58
CA LYS A 297 -36.72 -4.25 15.05
C LYS A 297 -35.45 -4.33 15.92
N GLY A 298 -34.25 -4.38 15.32
CA GLY A 298 -32.97 -4.39 16.02
C GLY A 298 -32.41 -2.99 16.27
N ASN A 299 -31.48 -2.88 17.22
CA ASN A 299 -30.79 -1.61 17.54
C ASN A 299 -29.80 -1.23 16.43
N TRP A 300 -30.33 -0.74 15.29
CA TRP A 300 -29.60 -0.44 14.04
C TRP A 300 -28.33 0.38 14.26
N LEU A 301 -28.38 1.37 15.15
CA LEU A 301 -27.22 2.22 15.45
C LEU A 301 -26.09 1.42 16.08
N SER A 302 -26.41 0.51 17.01
CA SER A 302 -25.42 -0.36 17.64
C SER A 302 -24.78 -1.30 16.62
N SER A 303 -25.60 -1.95 15.79
CA SER A 303 -25.12 -2.83 14.72
C SER A 303 -24.24 -2.09 13.72
N SER A 304 -24.62 -0.87 13.32
CA SER A 304 -23.85 -0.04 12.39
C SER A 304 -22.55 0.48 13.00
N ILE A 305 -22.53 0.81 14.30
CA ILE A 305 -21.28 1.18 14.98
C ILE A 305 -20.33 -0.02 15.03
N ASN A 306 -20.87 -1.22 15.28
CA ASN A 306 -20.10 -2.45 15.37
C ASN A 306 -19.54 -2.88 14.00
N SER A 307 -20.24 -2.63 12.88
CA SER A 307 -19.72 -2.95 11.54
C SER A 307 -18.45 -2.17 11.18
N TYR A 308 -18.23 -1.00 11.79
CA TYR A 308 -17.00 -0.20 11.63
C TYR A 308 -16.06 -0.33 12.83
N SER A 309 -16.29 -1.29 13.73
CA SER A 309 -15.30 -1.63 14.76
C SER A 309 -14.14 -2.39 14.14
N TYR A 310 -12.94 -2.13 14.63
CA TYR A 310 -11.76 -2.87 14.21
C TYR A 310 -11.74 -4.22 14.94
N ILE A 311 -11.63 -5.30 14.16
CA ILE A 311 -11.50 -6.65 14.69
C ILE A 311 -10.06 -6.81 15.17
N VAL A 312 -9.88 -6.79 16.49
CA VAL A 312 -8.58 -7.01 17.11
C VAL A 312 -8.17 -8.45 16.88
N GLN A 313 -7.09 -8.63 16.14
CA GLN A 313 -6.48 -9.94 15.96
C GLN A 313 -5.56 -10.23 17.16
N LYS A 314 -5.67 -11.43 17.73
CA LYS A 314 -4.57 -11.98 18.54
C LYS A 314 -3.48 -12.40 17.57
N GLU A 315 -2.24 -12.02 17.84
CA GLU A 315 -1.12 -12.57 17.09
C GLU A 315 -1.09 -14.08 17.39
N GLU A 316 -1.23 -14.94 16.36
CA GLU A 316 -1.21 -16.39 16.52
C GLU A 316 0.05 -16.82 17.29
N SER A 317 -0.17 -17.48 18.43
CA SER A 317 0.89 -18.07 19.23
C SER A 317 1.42 -19.31 18.53
N GLU A 318 2.75 -19.36 18.43
CA GLU A 318 3.60 -20.49 18.05
C GLU A 318 3.86 -20.73 16.54
N PHE A 319 5.15 -21.00 16.26
CA PHE A 319 5.78 -21.32 14.97
C PHE A 319 5.89 -20.26 13.85
N ASN A 320 5.07 -19.20 13.81
CA ASN A 320 5.09 -18.27 12.66
C ASN A 320 6.13 -17.13 12.71
N SER A 321 6.90 -16.95 13.79
CA SER A 321 7.99 -15.94 13.81
C SER A 321 9.14 -16.23 12.84
N ARG A 322 9.22 -17.46 12.30
CA ARG A 322 10.18 -17.88 11.27
C ARG A 322 9.61 -17.93 9.84
N ASN A 323 8.28 -17.98 9.68
CA ASN A 323 7.62 -17.99 8.37
C ASN A 323 7.50 -16.57 7.83
N ARG A 324 8.61 -16.04 7.30
CA ARG A 324 8.68 -14.69 6.68
C ARG A 324 8.14 -14.69 5.24
N ASN A 325 6.99 -15.33 5.01
CA ASN A 325 6.17 -15.22 3.79
C ASN A 325 5.59 -13.81 3.60
N ASP A 326 5.61 -13.04 4.68
CA ASP A 326 4.86 -11.82 4.94
C ASP A 326 5.06 -10.67 3.95
N TYR A 327 6.13 -10.70 3.15
CA TYR A 327 6.51 -9.63 2.21
C TYR A 327 6.51 -10.07 0.75
N VAL A 328 5.89 -11.21 0.43
CA VAL A 328 6.00 -11.83 -0.89
C VAL A 328 4.64 -12.30 -1.40
N LEU A 329 4.44 -12.17 -2.71
CA LEU A 329 3.28 -12.71 -3.41
C LEU A 329 3.47 -14.23 -3.61
N LEU A 330 2.48 -15.01 -3.19
CA LEU A 330 2.42 -16.45 -3.47
C LEU A 330 1.57 -16.67 -4.71
N ASN A 331 1.80 -17.76 -5.43
CA ASN A 331 0.92 -18.15 -6.53
C ASN A 331 -0.37 -18.72 -5.96
N ASP A 332 -1.52 -18.25 -6.44
CA ASP A 332 -2.83 -18.78 -6.06
C ASP A 332 -3.08 -20.13 -6.72
N SER A 333 -3.65 -21.08 -5.97
CA SER A 333 -3.98 -22.44 -6.46
C SER A 333 -4.96 -22.43 -7.64
N SER A 334 -5.75 -21.37 -7.78
CA SER A 334 -6.68 -21.13 -8.88
C SER A 334 -6.03 -20.78 -10.21
N GLU A 335 -4.78 -20.27 -10.22
CA GLU A 335 -4.05 -19.89 -11.45
C GLU A 335 -3.34 -21.09 -12.12
N PHE A 336 -3.22 -22.20 -11.39
CA PHE A 336 -2.55 -23.41 -11.87
C PHE A 336 -3.12 -23.96 -13.19
N PRO A 337 -4.45 -23.98 -13.46
CA PRO A 337 -5.00 -24.53 -14.70
C PRO A 337 -4.47 -23.87 -15.98
N GLU A 338 -4.06 -22.59 -15.92
CA GLU A 338 -3.61 -21.82 -17.09
C GLU A 338 -2.20 -22.20 -17.59
N PHE A 339 -1.45 -22.93 -16.74
CA PHE A 339 -0.05 -23.25 -16.95
C PHE A 339 0.21 -24.75 -17.08
N GLY A 340 1.18 -25.10 -17.94
CA GLY A 340 1.60 -26.50 -18.14
C GLY A 340 2.28 -27.12 -16.91
N PRO A 341 2.44 -28.46 -16.86
CA PRO A 341 2.94 -29.17 -15.69
C PRO A 341 4.35 -28.75 -15.25
N SER A 342 5.22 -28.36 -16.20
CA SER A 342 6.57 -27.87 -15.89
C SER A 342 6.58 -26.53 -15.17
N ILE A 343 5.62 -25.65 -15.46
CA ILE A 343 5.49 -24.34 -14.82
C ILE A 343 4.87 -24.50 -13.43
N LYS A 344 3.82 -25.32 -13.30
CA LYS A 344 3.20 -25.67 -12.00
C LYS A 344 4.24 -26.11 -10.98
N LYS A 345 5.14 -27.02 -11.39
CA LYS A 345 6.23 -27.50 -10.52
C LYS A 345 7.15 -26.38 -10.02
N GLU A 346 7.40 -25.35 -10.82
CA GLU A 346 8.22 -24.20 -10.43
C GLU A 346 7.45 -23.21 -9.55
N MET A 347 6.14 -23.05 -9.78
CA MET A 347 5.24 -22.26 -8.93
C MET A 347 5.12 -22.87 -7.52
N ASP A 348 5.00 -24.20 -7.43
CA ASP A 348 5.01 -24.94 -6.17
C ASP A 348 6.34 -24.78 -5.43
N LEU A 349 7.47 -24.85 -6.15
CA LEU A 349 8.79 -24.62 -5.57
C LEU A 349 8.94 -23.19 -5.05
N HIS A 350 8.41 -22.19 -5.75
CA HIS A 350 8.35 -20.80 -5.25
C HIS A 350 7.55 -20.74 -3.94
N ASN A 351 6.33 -21.27 -3.93
CA ASN A 351 5.48 -21.26 -2.73
C ASN A 351 6.16 -21.97 -1.54
N GLN A 352 6.84 -23.10 -1.78
CA GLN A 352 7.61 -23.83 -0.77
C GLN A 352 8.83 -23.04 -0.27
N PHE A 353 9.57 -22.38 -1.16
CA PHE A 353 10.76 -21.60 -0.82
C PHE A 353 10.42 -20.46 0.13
N TRP A 354 9.37 -19.71 -0.17
CA TRP A 354 8.95 -18.61 0.70
C TRP A 354 8.43 -19.17 2.01
N SER A 355 7.60 -20.21 1.95
CA SER A 355 6.93 -20.78 3.14
C SER A 355 7.85 -21.51 4.08
N SER A 356 9.02 -21.93 3.61
CA SER A 356 9.98 -22.64 4.45
C SER A 356 10.65 -21.67 5.43
N PRO A 357 10.56 -21.88 6.76
CA PRO A 357 11.23 -21.07 7.76
C PRO A 357 12.77 -21.22 7.71
N ARG A 358 13.27 -22.23 7.00
CA ARG A 358 14.68 -22.64 6.99
C ARG A 358 15.53 -21.85 6.00
N VAL A 359 14.91 -21.08 5.10
CA VAL A 359 15.65 -20.31 4.08
C VAL A 359 16.30 -19.06 4.69
N PRO A 360 17.63 -18.88 4.55
CA PRO A 360 18.32 -17.69 5.02
C PRO A 360 17.84 -16.39 4.35
N ASN A 361 17.85 -15.29 5.11
CA ASN A 361 17.41 -13.97 4.62
C ASN A 361 18.18 -13.47 3.40
N PHE A 362 19.48 -13.74 3.31
CA PHE A 362 20.28 -13.28 2.18
C PHE A 362 19.83 -13.95 0.87
N GLN A 363 19.42 -15.22 0.92
CA GLN A 363 18.89 -15.95 -0.24
C GLN A 363 17.55 -15.36 -0.67
N ARG A 364 16.66 -15.09 0.29
CA ARG A 364 15.37 -14.42 0.05
C ARG A 364 15.54 -13.05 -0.61
N LYS A 365 16.42 -12.20 -0.07
CA LYS A 365 16.71 -10.88 -0.65
C LYS A 365 17.21 -10.99 -2.09
N LYS A 366 18.17 -11.90 -2.33
CA LYS A 366 18.73 -12.13 -3.66
C LYS A 366 17.66 -12.61 -4.64
N GLU A 367 16.80 -13.54 -4.23
CA GLU A 367 15.69 -14.01 -5.07
C GLU A 367 14.67 -12.90 -5.35
N GLN A 368 14.34 -12.08 -4.36
CA GLN A 368 13.45 -10.94 -4.52
C GLN A 368 13.98 -9.92 -5.53
N GLU A 369 15.29 -9.65 -5.53
CA GLU A 369 15.93 -8.81 -6.55
C GLU A 369 15.79 -9.39 -7.96
N TYR A 370 15.99 -10.71 -8.13
CA TYR A 370 15.78 -11.37 -9.42
C TYR A 370 14.33 -11.33 -9.86
N GLN A 371 13.37 -11.53 -8.95
CA GLN A 371 11.94 -11.46 -9.25
C GLN A 371 11.53 -10.04 -9.68
N LYS A 372 12.02 -9.02 -8.96
CA LYS A 372 11.82 -7.62 -9.30
C LYS A 372 12.37 -7.31 -10.69
N THR A 373 13.59 -7.75 -10.96
CA THR A 373 14.25 -7.59 -12.26
C THR A 373 13.47 -8.29 -13.37
N ALA A 374 13.03 -9.53 -13.13
CA ALA A 374 12.29 -10.33 -14.09
C ALA A 374 10.93 -9.70 -14.45
N SER A 375 10.20 -9.17 -13.49
CA SER A 375 8.93 -8.49 -13.76
C SER A 375 9.10 -7.21 -14.57
N LYS A 376 10.16 -6.44 -14.31
CA LYS A 376 10.49 -5.26 -15.14
C LYS A 376 10.82 -5.66 -16.57
N MET A 377 11.68 -6.67 -16.75
CA MET A 377 11.99 -7.21 -18.07
C MET A 377 10.72 -7.68 -18.78
N TRP A 378 9.83 -8.39 -18.07
CA TRP A 378 8.58 -8.89 -18.63
C TRP A 378 7.66 -7.76 -19.10
N ARG A 379 7.48 -6.72 -18.27
CA ARG A 379 6.68 -5.54 -18.62
C ARG A 379 7.25 -4.81 -19.82
N LEU A 380 8.56 -4.60 -19.87
CA LEU A 380 9.22 -3.97 -21.02
C LEU A 380 8.99 -4.77 -22.31
N ILE A 381 9.08 -6.10 -22.24
CA ILE A 381 8.84 -6.97 -23.41
C ILE A 381 7.37 -6.95 -23.85
N HIS A 382 6.43 -6.68 -22.94
CA HIS A 382 4.99 -6.59 -23.23
C HIS A 382 4.52 -5.19 -23.62
N SER A 383 5.24 -4.14 -23.23
CA SER A 383 4.92 -2.77 -23.62
C SER A 383 5.10 -2.65 -25.14
N LYS A 384 3.99 -2.56 -25.86
CA LYS A 384 3.97 -2.30 -27.30
C LYS A 384 4.38 -0.84 -27.53
N HIS A 385 5.67 -0.53 -27.56
CA HIS A 385 6.12 0.73 -28.11
C HIS A 385 5.85 0.76 -29.62
N ALA A 386 5.40 1.90 -30.14
CA ALA A 386 4.86 2.05 -31.50
C ALA A 386 5.85 1.72 -32.64
N GLU A 387 7.15 1.64 -32.36
CA GLU A 387 8.21 1.55 -33.38
C GLU A 387 8.91 0.18 -33.48
N ALA A 388 8.85 -0.66 -32.44
CA ALA A 388 9.53 -1.97 -32.43
C ALA A 388 8.60 -3.11 -31.99
N LYS A 389 8.44 -4.12 -32.85
CA LYS A 389 7.56 -5.28 -32.59
C LYS A 389 8.11 -6.21 -31.48
N TYR A 390 9.42 -6.17 -31.21
CA TYR A 390 10.12 -6.98 -30.21
C TYR A 390 11.36 -6.23 -29.69
N HIS A 391 11.73 -6.47 -28.43
CA HIS A 391 12.96 -5.94 -27.84
C HIS A 391 14.12 -6.94 -27.93
N SER A 392 15.32 -6.44 -28.21
CA SER A 392 16.57 -7.21 -28.10
C SER A 392 17.03 -7.33 -26.65
N ILE A 393 17.93 -8.28 -26.35
CA ILE A 393 18.50 -8.43 -25.00
C ILE A 393 19.39 -7.24 -24.67
N SER A 394 20.16 -6.74 -25.64
CA SER A 394 21.04 -5.59 -25.43
C SER A 394 20.22 -4.34 -25.15
N GLU A 395 19.11 -4.13 -25.86
CA GLU A 395 18.14 -3.05 -25.60
C GLU A 395 17.53 -3.16 -24.20
N VAL A 396 17.09 -4.36 -23.78
CA VAL A 396 16.54 -4.56 -22.44
C VAL A 396 17.59 -4.26 -21.37
N CYS A 397 18.85 -4.67 -21.58
CA CYS A 397 19.93 -4.42 -20.64
C CYS A 397 20.29 -2.94 -20.55
N SER A 398 20.28 -2.20 -21.68
CA SER A 398 20.57 -0.77 -21.70
C SER A 398 19.44 0.04 -21.05
N ILE A 399 18.17 -0.24 -21.40
CA ILE A 399 17.00 0.47 -20.88
C ILE A 399 16.85 0.30 -19.37
N LEU A 400 17.08 -0.91 -18.86
CA LEU A 400 16.93 -1.20 -17.43
C LEU A 400 18.22 -1.00 -16.63
N ASN A 401 19.33 -0.69 -17.30
CA ASN A 401 20.67 -0.62 -16.70
C ASN A 401 21.03 -1.88 -15.87
N ILE A 402 20.83 -3.05 -16.48
CA ILE A 402 21.09 -4.36 -15.84
C ILE A 402 22.29 -5.03 -16.48
N HIS A 403 23.11 -5.70 -15.65
CA HIS A 403 24.20 -6.53 -16.15
C HIS A 403 23.69 -7.73 -16.97
N LYS A 404 24.27 -7.93 -18.16
CA LYS A 404 23.86 -8.95 -19.13
C LYS A 404 23.77 -10.37 -18.56
N GLN A 405 24.65 -10.74 -17.62
CA GLN A 405 24.62 -12.05 -16.97
C GLN A 405 23.32 -12.29 -16.17
N THR A 406 22.85 -11.26 -15.45
CA THR A 406 21.61 -11.30 -14.68
C THR A 406 20.40 -11.47 -15.59
N ALA A 407 20.33 -10.67 -16.67
CA ALA A 407 19.27 -10.79 -17.67
C ALA A 407 19.25 -12.18 -18.34
N MET A 408 20.43 -12.70 -18.71
CA MET A 408 20.55 -14.02 -19.32
C MET A 408 20.13 -15.17 -18.39
N LEU A 409 20.36 -15.06 -17.08
CA LEU A 409 19.92 -16.05 -16.10
C LEU A 409 18.39 -16.18 -16.09
N ILE A 410 17.69 -15.04 -16.06
CA ILE A 410 16.22 -14.94 -16.11
C ILE A 410 15.70 -15.51 -17.44
N ILE A 411 16.24 -15.04 -18.57
CA ILE A 411 15.82 -15.43 -19.92
C ILE A 411 16.01 -16.93 -20.16
N ARG A 412 17.13 -17.52 -19.71
CA ARG A 412 17.37 -18.98 -19.84
C ARG A 412 16.29 -19.79 -19.12
N LYS A 413 15.84 -19.33 -17.94
CA LYS A 413 14.75 -19.98 -17.20
C LYS A 413 13.43 -19.85 -17.97
N TRP A 414 13.11 -18.67 -18.50
CA TRP A 414 11.91 -18.44 -19.30
C TRP A 414 11.88 -19.27 -20.59
N LEU A 415 13.01 -19.41 -21.29
CA LEU A 415 13.13 -20.28 -22.46
C LEU A 415 12.90 -21.75 -22.11
N LYS A 416 13.49 -22.23 -21.01
CA LYS A 416 13.29 -23.60 -20.52
C LYS A 416 11.81 -23.90 -20.21
N LEU A 417 11.11 -22.91 -19.65
CA LEU A 417 9.69 -23.00 -19.32
C LEU A 417 8.76 -22.62 -20.49
N LYS A 418 9.32 -22.31 -21.66
CA LYS A 418 8.59 -21.90 -22.87
C LYS A 418 7.67 -20.68 -22.64
N LEU A 419 8.04 -19.77 -21.73
CA LEU A 419 7.33 -18.51 -21.49
C LEU A 419 7.59 -17.48 -22.60
N ILE A 420 8.77 -17.56 -23.23
CA ILE A 420 9.21 -16.71 -24.33
C ILE A 420 9.74 -17.56 -25.49
N GLU A 421 9.73 -16.99 -26.69
CA GLU A 421 10.44 -17.49 -27.86
C GLU A 421 11.63 -16.60 -28.20
N LYS A 422 12.71 -17.25 -28.61
CA LYS A 422 13.84 -16.58 -29.26
C LYS A 422 13.52 -16.35 -30.74
N ARG A 423 13.59 -15.10 -31.19
CA ARG A 423 13.56 -14.75 -32.61
C ARG A 423 14.92 -14.22 -33.06
N ARG A 424 15.36 -14.60 -34.25
CA ARG A 424 16.66 -14.19 -34.80
C ARG A 424 16.64 -12.71 -35.20
N LEU A 425 17.71 -12.00 -34.87
CA LEU A 425 18.08 -10.74 -35.53
C LEU A 425 18.70 -11.13 -36.90
N ASN A 426 18.48 -10.34 -37.95
CA ASN A 426 18.74 -10.60 -39.38
C ASN A 426 19.78 -11.68 -39.84
N LYS A 427 19.44 -12.29 -41.00
CA LYS A 427 19.95 -13.41 -41.83
C LYS A 427 21.44 -13.85 -41.93
N THR A 428 22.43 -13.36 -41.18
CA THR A 428 23.82 -13.86 -41.35
C THR A 428 24.11 -15.11 -40.51
N TRP A 429 24.49 -16.23 -41.16
CA TRP A 429 24.58 -17.56 -40.53
C TRP A 429 25.72 -17.70 -39.49
N TYR A 430 26.71 -16.82 -39.53
CA TYR A 430 27.95 -16.92 -38.75
C TYR A 430 27.99 -16.05 -37.48
N ASP A 431 27.09 -15.06 -37.33
CA ASP A 431 27.11 -14.20 -36.13
C ASP A 431 26.14 -14.72 -35.05
N GLN A 432 26.56 -15.81 -34.40
CA GLN A 432 25.82 -16.41 -33.29
C GLN A 432 25.97 -15.62 -31.98
N ARG A 433 26.61 -14.43 -32.01
CA ARG A 433 26.99 -13.71 -30.80
C ARG A 433 25.81 -12.92 -30.21
N ILE A 434 25.09 -13.65 -29.37
CA ILE A 434 24.56 -13.23 -28.07
C ILE A 434 23.25 -12.41 -28.07
N ASP A 435 22.87 -11.69 -29.13
CA ASP A 435 21.62 -10.89 -29.12
C ASP A 435 20.46 -11.52 -29.92
N PHE A 436 19.24 -11.46 -29.38
CA PHE A 436 18.04 -11.98 -30.03
C PHE A 436 16.78 -11.29 -29.55
N PHE A 437 15.77 -11.27 -30.42
CA PHE A 437 14.47 -10.71 -30.09
C PHE A 437 13.70 -11.64 -29.14
N LEU A 438 13.10 -11.04 -28.12
CA LEU A 438 12.28 -11.71 -27.13
C LEU A 438 10.81 -11.58 -27.52
N LYS A 439 10.16 -12.71 -27.84
CA LYS A 439 8.71 -12.74 -28.07
C LYS A 439 8.00 -13.44 -26.90
N PRO A 440 7.09 -12.77 -26.17
CA PRO A 440 6.32 -13.44 -25.14
C PRO A 440 5.27 -14.39 -25.73
N LYS A 441 5.05 -15.53 -25.07
CA LYS A 441 3.99 -16.50 -25.44
C LYS A 441 2.75 -16.41 -24.55
N LYS A 442 2.94 -15.99 -23.31
CA LYS A 442 1.91 -15.91 -22.27
C LYS A 442 1.71 -14.45 -21.92
N GLU A 443 0.50 -14.09 -21.50
CA GLU A 443 0.18 -12.71 -21.09
C GLU A 443 0.67 -12.45 -19.66
N THR A 444 0.52 -13.44 -18.78
CA THR A 444 0.88 -13.37 -17.37
C THR A 444 2.23 -14.05 -17.10
N LEU A 445 3.04 -13.42 -16.25
CA LEU A 445 4.29 -14.00 -15.75
C LEU A 445 4.01 -14.76 -14.44
N PRO A 446 4.14 -16.09 -14.38
CA PRO A 446 4.01 -16.83 -13.13
C PRO A 446 5.16 -16.50 -12.17
N LEU A 447 4.89 -16.51 -10.86
CA LEU A 447 5.94 -16.31 -9.86
C LEU A 447 6.76 -17.59 -9.73
N ILE A 448 8.03 -17.51 -10.13
CA ILE A 448 8.97 -18.63 -10.18
C ILE A 448 10.29 -18.26 -9.51
N LEU A 449 11.06 -19.28 -9.16
CA LEU A 449 12.42 -19.11 -8.67
C LEU A 449 13.41 -18.98 -9.84
N TYR A 450 14.22 -17.93 -9.81
CA TYR A 450 15.25 -17.65 -10.81
C TYR A 450 16.60 -18.23 -10.39
N THR A 451 16.94 -18.14 -9.12
CA THR A 451 18.15 -18.75 -8.60
C THR A 451 18.06 -20.28 -8.61
N ARG A 452 19.19 -20.92 -8.92
CA ARG A 452 19.34 -22.38 -8.78
C ARG A 452 19.64 -22.72 -7.33
N PHE A 453 18.71 -22.45 -6.41
CA PHE A 453 18.78 -23.11 -5.10
C PHE A 453 18.56 -24.60 -5.36
N GLN A 454 19.63 -25.40 -5.27
CA GLN A 454 19.56 -26.84 -5.54
C GLN A 454 18.48 -27.48 -4.66
N ARG A 455 17.74 -28.43 -5.25
CA ARG A 455 16.76 -29.26 -4.53
C ARG A 455 17.37 -29.97 -3.30
N ASP A 456 18.68 -30.17 -3.32
CA ASP A 456 19.43 -30.88 -2.28
C ASP A 456 19.54 -30.11 -0.96
N ASN A 457 19.41 -28.77 -0.98
CA ASN A 457 19.40 -27.97 0.25
C ASN A 457 18.09 -28.10 1.06
N PHE A 458 17.02 -28.64 0.46
CA PHE A 458 15.75 -28.86 1.15
C PHE A 458 15.60 -30.29 1.67
N LYS A 459 16.40 -31.24 1.17
CA LYS A 459 16.39 -32.65 1.61
C LYS A 459 17.41 -32.95 2.71
N ASN A 460 18.46 -32.16 2.87
CA ASN A 460 19.58 -32.49 3.77
C ASN A 460 19.40 -32.16 5.26
N HIS A 461 18.17 -31.94 5.75
CA HIS A 461 17.90 -31.78 7.20
C HIS A 461 16.71 -32.61 7.69
N VAL A 462 16.46 -33.77 7.07
CA VAL A 462 15.53 -34.80 7.60
C VAL A 462 16.24 -35.77 8.57
N GLY A 463 17.57 -35.75 8.65
CA GLY A 463 18.32 -36.53 9.65
C GLY A 463 18.72 -35.65 10.83
N PHE A 464 17.96 -35.67 11.91
CA PHE A 464 18.41 -35.69 13.32
C PHE A 464 17.16 -35.72 14.21
N SER A 465 16.47 -36.86 14.15
CA SER A 465 15.65 -37.37 15.23
C SER A 465 16.41 -38.56 15.80
N LYS A 466 17.09 -38.36 16.93
CA LYS A 466 17.27 -39.39 17.95
C LYS A 466 17.02 -38.73 19.30
#